data_AF-A0A377XMB4-F1
#
_entry.id   AF-A0A377XMB4-F1
#
_cell.length_a   1.000
_cell.length_b   1.000
_cell.length_c   1.000
_cell.angle_alpha   90.00
_cell.angle_beta   90.00
_cell.angle_gamma   90.00
#
_symmetry.space_group_name_H-M   'P 1'
#
loop_
_entity.id
_entity.type
_entity.pdbx_description
1 polymer ?
#
loop_
_entity_poly.entity_id
_entity_poly.type
_entity_poly.pdbx_seq_one_letter_code
_entity_poly.pdbx_strand_id
1 'polypeptide(L)'
;MPLEELRRILRPWLRMQEPPDTVVLGCTHFPLLQEELQRVLPEGTRLIDSGAAIARRTAWLLEHEAPDAKSSDENKAFCMALTAETEQLLPVLRRYGFSTLEKLLL
;
A
#
# COMPACT_ATOMS: atom_id res chain seq x y z
N MET A 1 11.40 -5.68 4.98
CA MET A 1 12.62 -5.76 4.13
C MET A 1 13.82 -5.35 4.97
N PRO A 2 15.00 -5.95 4.82
CA PRO A 2 16.19 -5.51 5.57
C PRO A 2 16.57 -4.06 5.22
N LEU A 3 16.88 -3.24 6.23
CA LEU A 3 17.25 -1.82 6.00
C LEU A 3 18.48 -1.65 5.11
N GLU A 4 19.41 -2.61 5.14
CA GLU A 4 20.61 -2.57 4.29
C GLU A 4 20.27 -2.65 2.80
N GLU A 5 19.24 -3.44 2.46
CA GLU A 5 18.78 -3.55 1.08
C GLU A 5 18.14 -2.25 0.60
N LEU A 6 17.35 -1.58 1.46
CA LEU A 6 16.82 -0.24 1.19
C LEU A 6 17.92 0.78 0.97
N ARG A 7 18.96 0.80 1.82
CA ARG A 7 20.12 1.70 1.65
C ARG A 7 20.83 1.46 0.33
N ARG A 8 20.96 0.19 -0.08
CA ARG A 8 21.57 -0.18 -1.36
C ARG A 8 20.74 0.33 -2.54
N ILE A 9 19.42 0.18 -2.50
CA ILE A 9 18.49 0.67 -3.53
C ILE A 9 18.50 2.20 -3.61
N LEU A 10 18.45 2.87 -2.46
CA LEU A 10 18.40 4.34 -2.37
C LEU A 10 19.78 5.01 -2.46
N ARG A 11 20.86 4.22 -2.61
CA ARG A 11 22.25 4.71 -2.71
C ARG A 11 22.45 5.85 -3.72
N PRO A 12 21.79 5.89 -4.89
CA PRO A 12 21.90 7.02 -5.80
C PRO A 12 21.50 8.34 -5.14
N TRP A 13 20.39 8.37 -4.38
CA TRP A 13 19.92 9.57 -3.70
C TRP A 13 20.80 9.91 -2.49
N LEU A 14 21.22 8.91 -1.73
CA LEU A 14 22.08 9.11 -0.55
C LEU A 14 23.47 9.68 -0.88
N ARG A 15 23.89 9.64 -2.16
CA ARG A 15 25.16 10.20 -2.64
C ARG A 15 25.00 11.55 -3.34
N MET A 16 23.78 12.02 -3.52
CA MET A 16 23.55 13.35 -4.08
C MET A 16 24.02 14.40 -3.08
N GLN A 17 24.63 15.49 -3.57
CA GLN A 17 24.92 16.65 -2.73
C GLN A 17 23.63 17.27 -2.20
N GLU A 18 22.59 17.28 -3.04
CA GLU A 18 21.25 17.78 -2.72
C GLU A 18 20.21 16.69 -3.09
N PRO A 19 19.90 15.77 -2.17
CA PRO A 19 18.85 14.78 -2.38
C PRO A 19 17.45 15.42 -2.32
N PRO A 20 16.41 14.75 -2.83
CA PRO A 20 15.03 15.24 -2.73
C PRO A 20 14.61 15.47 -1.27
N ASP A 21 14.09 16.66 -1.00
CA ASP A 21 13.47 17.02 0.28
C ASP A 21 12.03 16.48 0.40
N THR A 22 11.39 16.14 -0.72
CA THR A 22 10.08 15.52 -0.79
C THR A 22 10.09 14.36 -1.79
N VAL A 23 9.62 13.20 -1.35
CA VAL A 23 9.55 11.98 -2.17
C VAL A 23 8.10 11.56 -2.34
N VAL A 24 7.72 11.34 -3.60
CA VAL A 24 6.42 10.77 -3.98
C VAL A 24 6.48 9.26 -3.89
N LEU A 25 5.62 8.66 -3.08
CA LEU A 25 5.39 7.22 -2.99
C LEU A 25 4.48 6.78 -4.15
N GLY A 26 5.02 6.84 -5.37
CA GLY A 26 4.28 6.62 -6.63
C GLY A 26 3.85 5.17 -6.90
N CYS A 27 4.10 4.24 -5.99
CA CYS A 27 3.62 2.86 -6.03
C CYS A 27 2.86 2.56 -4.75
N THR A 28 1.70 1.92 -4.85
CA THR A 28 0.81 1.59 -3.71
C THR A 28 1.46 0.70 -2.65
N HIS A 29 2.59 0.06 -2.97
CA HIS A 29 3.37 -0.75 -2.03
C HIS A 29 4.27 0.09 -1.11
N PHE A 30 4.72 1.27 -1.56
CA PHE A 30 5.71 2.05 -0.81
C PHE A 30 5.19 2.67 0.51
N PRO A 31 3.90 3.05 0.64
CA PRO A 31 3.36 3.44 1.93
C PRO A 31 3.48 2.34 3.01
N LEU A 32 3.50 1.06 2.62
CA LEU A 32 3.71 -0.05 3.55
C LEU A 32 5.15 -0.12 4.10
N LEU A 33 6.08 0.61 3.49
CA LEU A 33 7.49 0.70 3.86
C LEU A 33 7.85 2.09 4.40
N GLN A 34 6.85 2.92 4.73
CA GLN A 34 7.05 4.31 5.10
C GLN A 34 8.01 4.46 6.29
N GLU A 35 7.87 3.62 7.31
CA GLU A 35 8.74 3.65 8.49
C GLU A 35 10.20 3.32 8.13
N GLU A 36 10.42 2.30 7.29
CA GLU A 36 11.77 1.93 6.87
C GLU A 36 12.40 2.96 5.94
N LEU A 37 11.61 3.56 5.04
CA LEU A 37 12.06 4.66 4.18
C LEU A 37 12.49 5.88 5.00
N GLN A 38 11.71 6.26 6.02
CA GLN A 38 12.06 7.35 6.93
C GLN A 38 13.36 7.11 7.71
N ARG A 39 13.71 5.84 7.98
CA ARG A 39 14.99 5.49 8.66
C ARG A 39 16.20 5.53 7.73
N VAL A 40 16.00 5.53 6.42
CA VAL A 40 17.08 5.46 5.42
C VAL A 40 17.29 6.79 4.71
N LEU A 41 16.21 7.51 4.42
CA LEU A 41 16.26 8.79 3.75
C LEU A 41 16.88 9.87 4.65
N PRO A 42 17.45 10.93 4.05
CA PRO A 42 17.95 12.07 4.80
C PRO A 42 16.91 12.65 5.76
N GLU A 43 17.40 13.20 6.88
CA GLU A 43 16.53 13.86 7.84
C GLU A 43 15.76 15.01 7.18
N GLY A 44 14.48 15.14 7.50
CA GLY A 44 13.61 16.15 6.91
C GLY A 44 12.95 15.76 5.58
N THR A 45 13.29 14.61 4.98
CA THR A 45 12.60 14.16 3.76
C THR A 45 11.11 13.90 4.03
N ARG A 46 10.25 14.66 3.36
CA ARG A 46 8.79 14.50 3.41
C ARG A 46 8.36 13.40 2.45
N LEU A 47 7.49 12.50 2.92
CA LEU A 47 6.86 11.47 2.08
C LEU A 47 5.43 11.89 1.73
N ILE A 48 5.07 11.78 0.45
CA ILE A 48 3.71 12.05 -0.02
C ILE A 48 3.17 10.89 -0.85
N ASP A 49 1.90 10.54 -0.67
CA ASP A 49 1.22 9.49 -1.41
C ASP A 49 -0.21 9.92 -1.80
N SER A 50 -0.88 9.09 -2.61
CA SER A 50 -2.21 9.37 -3.13
C SER A 50 -3.36 8.86 -2.25
N GLY A 51 -3.10 8.09 -1.19
CA GLY A 51 -4.10 7.33 -0.43
C GLY A 51 -5.27 8.19 0.07
N ALA A 52 -4.99 9.29 0.76
CA ALA A 52 -6.04 10.19 1.24
C ALA A 52 -6.80 10.89 0.09
N ALA A 53 -6.13 11.19 -1.03
CA ALA A 53 -6.79 11.77 -2.21
C ALA A 53 -7.74 10.77 -2.89
N ILE A 54 -7.32 9.50 -2.99
CA ILE A 54 -8.15 8.41 -3.50
C ILE A 54 -9.36 8.20 -2.58
N ALA A 55 -9.19 8.16 -1.26
CA ALA A 55 -10.30 8.03 -0.32
C ALA A 55 -11.36 9.12 -0.48
N ARG A 56 -10.95 10.40 -0.61
CA ARG A 56 -11.86 11.51 -0.87
C ARG A 56 -12.60 11.36 -2.21
N ARG A 57 -11.89 10.92 -3.26
CA ARG A 57 -12.52 10.68 -4.56
C ARG A 57 -13.52 9.53 -4.51
N THR A 58 -13.21 8.44 -3.82
CA THR A 58 -14.13 7.31 -3.62
C THR A 58 -15.40 7.75 -2.90
N ALA A 59 -15.28 8.51 -1.79
CA ALA A 59 -16.44 9.04 -1.08
C ALA A 59 -17.33 9.90 -1.98
N TRP A 60 -16.72 10.82 -2.73
CA TRP A 60 -17.45 11.67 -3.68
C TRP A 60 -18.16 10.84 -4.77
N LEU A 61 -17.50 9.81 -5.33
CA LEU A 61 -18.13 8.95 -6.34
C LEU A 61 -19.32 8.16 -5.80
N LEU A 62 -19.22 7.64 -4.57
CA LEU A 62 -20.31 6.92 -3.92
C LEU A 62 -21.54 7.80 -3.68
N GLU A 63 -21.34 9.10 -3.43
CA GLU A 63 -22.43 10.06 -3.21
C GLU A 63 -23.09 10.56 -4.51
N HIS A 64 -22.32 10.66 -5.61
CA HIS A 64 -22.76 11.40 -6.80
C HIS A 64 -22.93 10.56 -8.06
N GLU A 65 -22.21 9.45 -8.23
CA GLU A 65 -22.13 8.72 -9.50
C GLU A 65 -22.39 7.21 -9.38
N ALA A 66 -22.11 6.59 -8.23
CA ALA A 66 -22.19 5.14 -8.09
C ALA A 66 -23.64 4.62 -8.11
N PRO A 67 -23.88 3.44 -8.70
CA PRO A 67 -25.18 2.78 -8.62
C PRO A 67 -25.47 2.30 -7.19
N ASP A 68 -26.75 2.06 -6.89
CA ASP A 68 -27.16 1.48 -5.62
C ASP A 68 -26.84 -0.03 -5.56
N ALA A 69 -25.58 -0.36 -5.27
CA ALA A 69 -25.11 -1.71 -5.07
C ALA A 69 -24.59 -1.88 -3.63
N LYS A 70 -25.38 -2.54 -2.78
CA LYS A 70 -25.06 -2.76 -1.36
C LYS A 70 -25.15 -4.25 -1.02
N SER A 71 -24.33 -4.69 -0.07
CA SER A 71 -24.38 -6.03 0.52
C SER A 71 -24.18 -5.94 2.03
N SER A 72 -24.79 -6.86 2.77
CA SER A 72 -24.59 -7.04 4.21
C SER A 72 -23.58 -8.15 4.53
N ASP A 73 -22.99 -8.78 3.51
CA ASP A 73 -21.93 -9.77 3.69
C ASP A 73 -20.69 -9.14 4.33
N GLU A 74 -19.86 -9.96 4.99
CA GLU A 74 -18.54 -9.56 5.44
C GLU A 74 -17.60 -9.22 4.25
N ASN A 75 -16.55 -8.44 4.52
CA ASN A 75 -15.52 -8.14 3.52
C ASN A 75 -14.79 -9.41 3.09
N LYS A 76 -14.65 -9.62 1.77
CA LYS A 76 -13.99 -10.78 1.16
C LYS A 76 -12.69 -10.38 0.48
N ALA A 77 -11.65 -11.19 0.64
CA ALA A 77 -10.42 -11.09 -0.16
C ALA A 77 -10.40 -12.20 -1.21
N PHE A 78 -9.96 -11.87 -2.43
CA PHE A 78 -9.85 -12.83 -3.53
C PHE A 78 -8.42 -12.95 -4.03
N CYS A 79 -8.03 -14.17 -4.42
CA CYS A 79 -6.78 -14.46 -5.14
C CYS A 79 -7.07 -15.22 -6.44
N MET A 80 -6.21 -15.08 -7.45
CA MET A 80 -6.37 -15.79 -8.73
C MET A 80 -5.95 -17.27 -8.65
N ALA A 81 -4.99 -17.56 -7.77
CA ALA A 81 -4.54 -18.90 -7.45
C ALA A 81 -4.39 -19.01 -5.94
N LEU A 82 -4.93 -20.08 -5.36
CA LEU A 82 -4.73 -20.39 -3.96
C LEU A 82 -3.47 -21.25 -3.84
N THR A 83 -2.38 -20.62 -3.43
CA THR A 83 -1.06 -21.23 -3.20
C THR A 83 -0.63 -21.01 -1.76
N ALA A 84 0.38 -21.77 -1.31
CA ALA A 84 0.96 -21.61 0.03
C ALA A 84 1.46 -20.17 0.29
N GLU A 85 1.93 -19.45 -0.73
CA GLU A 85 2.36 -18.06 -0.62
C GLU A 85 1.17 -17.11 -0.42
N THR A 86 0.07 -17.32 -1.13
CA THR A 86 -1.14 -16.49 -0.96
C THR A 86 -1.80 -16.72 0.39
N GLU A 87 -1.79 -17.96 0.90
CA GLU A 87 -2.31 -18.28 2.23
C GLU A 87 -1.54 -17.57 3.35
N GLN A 88 -0.24 -17.32 3.16
CA GLN A 88 0.58 -16.56 4.12
C GLN A 88 0.10 -15.11 4.30
N LEU A 89 -0.69 -14.56 3.37
CA LEU A 89 -1.25 -13.21 3.50
C LEU A 89 -2.45 -13.16 4.47
N LEU A 90 -3.09 -14.30 4.76
CA LEU A 90 -4.34 -14.34 5.53
C LEU A 90 -4.26 -13.66 6.91
N PRO A 91 -3.19 -13.84 7.72
CA PRO A 91 -3.08 -13.14 9.00
C PRO A 91 -3.05 -11.61 8.85
N VAL A 92 -2.42 -11.11 7.78
CA VAL A 92 -2.36 -9.67 7.48
C VAL A 92 -3.73 -9.20 6.98
N LEU A 93 -4.36 -9.92 6.05
CA LEU A 93 -5.69 -9.60 5.53
C LEU A 93 -6.74 -9.51 6.64
N ARG A 94 -6.70 -10.40 7.63
CA ARG A 94 -7.57 -10.34 8.82
C ARG A 94 -7.40 -9.06 9.63
N ARG A 95 -6.16 -8.57 9.78
CA ARG A 95 -5.90 -7.27 10.43
C ARG A 95 -6.45 -6.08 9.64
N TYR A 96 -6.60 -6.22 8.32
CA TYR A 96 -7.23 -5.24 7.44
C TYR A 96 -8.76 -5.41 7.32
N GLY A 97 -9.35 -6.36 8.05
CA GLY A 97 -10.80 -6.55 8.11
C GLY A 97 -11.38 -7.54 7.09
N PHE A 98 -10.54 -8.41 6.49
CA PHE A 98 -10.97 -9.49 5.60
C PHE A 98 -10.86 -10.84 6.32
N SER A 99 -12.00 -11.49 6.62
CA SER A 99 -12.04 -12.72 7.40
C SER A 99 -11.61 -13.96 6.59
N THR A 100 -11.94 -13.97 5.29
CA THR A 100 -11.67 -15.07 4.36
C THR A 100 -10.78 -14.64 3.18
N LEU A 101 -10.08 -15.63 2.61
CA LEU A 101 -9.38 -15.54 1.32
C LEU A 101 -9.90 -16.65 0.42
N GLU A 102 -10.43 -16.29 -0.75
CA GLU A 102 -11.06 -17.22 -1.67
C GLU A 102 -10.42 -17.17 -3.06
N LYS A 103 -10.33 -18.32 -3.74
CA LYS A 103 -9.91 -18.35 -5.14
C LYS A 103 -11.06 -17.84 -6.00
N LEU A 104 -10.80 -16.79 -6.80
CA LEU A 104 -11.77 -16.34 -7.79
C LEU A 104 -11.81 -17.30 -8.98
N LEU A 105 -13.01 -17.79 -9.30
CA LEU A 105 -13.28 -18.56 -10.52
C LEU A 105 -13.78 -17.56 -11.56
N LEU A 106 -12.94 -17.30 -12.57
CA LEU A 106 -13.30 -16.50 -13.75
C LEU A 106 -13.79 -17.41 -14.88
#